data_AF-A0A0G1MR09-F1
#
_entry.id   AF-A0A0G1MR09-F1
#
_cell.length_a   1.000
_cell.length_b   1.000
_cell.length_c   1.000
_cell.angle_alpha   90.00
_cell.angle_beta   90.00
_cell.angle_gamma   90.00
#
_symmetry.space_group_name_H-M   'P 1'
#
loop_
_entity.id
_entity.type
_entity.pdbx_description
1 polymer ?
#
loop_
_entity_poly.entity_id
_entity_poly.type
_entity_poly.pdbx_seq_one_letter_code
_entity_poly.pdbx_strand_id
1 'polypeptide(L)'
;MKILDIQGRLQNLIGRINLPFFRNLSKSEREYLIKIFADEKSSKIKPELKLRMYEILIQLMKRHRESFGFLLVLGWNSKWNKEFMSLPDVSQNIFEETLFRFMEHSMEEGVNKLSRTIDFDGAVLVNSNGRAFASGVYLENMKPKQVIEKTGISRYEDLSQAFGFSHKVHTRHLSGIAASYWLKNTLVYVISEEDQTLRVFEKGRIIYSPYKKEIAWNKE
;
A
#
# COMPACT_ATOMS: atom_id res chain seq x y z
N MET A 1 26.98 10.56 -1.49
CA MET A 1 26.10 10.63 -0.31
C MET A 1 26.48 9.47 0.60
N LYS A 2 27.13 9.76 1.75
CA LYS A 2 27.88 8.79 2.54
C LYS A 2 26.94 7.86 3.33
N ILE A 3 27.26 6.56 3.35
CA ILE A 3 26.56 5.47 4.05
C ILE A 3 26.24 5.80 5.54
N LEU A 4 27.04 6.68 6.16
CA LEU A 4 26.85 7.18 7.53
C LEU A 4 25.56 8.00 7.76
N ASP A 5 25.06 8.74 6.76
CA ASP A 5 23.83 9.56 6.90
C ASP A 5 22.57 8.68 6.93
N ILE A 6 22.57 7.57 6.17
CA ILE A 6 21.44 6.63 6.13
C ILE A 6 21.31 5.90 7.48
N GLN A 7 22.42 5.47 8.09
CA GLN A 7 22.39 4.77 9.38
C GLN A 7 21.89 5.65 10.53
N GLY A 8 22.32 6.92 10.58
CA GLY A 8 21.84 7.88 11.58
C GLY A 8 20.34 8.20 11.43
N ARG A 9 19.87 8.38 10.19
CA ARG A 9 18.43 8.53 9.90
C ARG A 9 17.64 7.28 10.25
N LEU A 10 18.19 6.09 9.98
CA LEU A 10 17.59 4.81 10.36
C LEU A 10 17.38 4.71 11.87
N GLN A 11 18.43 5.02 12.66
CA GLN A 11 18.35 4.95 14.12
C GLN A 11 17.36 5.96 14.69
N ASN A 12 17.34 7.19 14.15
CA ASN A 12 16.36 8.20 14.54
C ASN A 12 14.92 7.79 14.20
N LEU A 13 14.70 7.19 13.01
CA LEU A 13 13.40 6.69 12.61
C LEU A 13 12.96 5.53 13.52
N ILE A 14 13.84 4.57 13.79
CA ILE A 14 13.60 3.46 14.73
C ILE A 14 13.24 3.99 16.12
N GLY A 15 13.95 5.01 16.62
CA GLY A 15 13.67 5.62 17.93
C GLY A 15 12.33 6.33 18.01
N ARG A 16 11.83 6.88 16.88
CA ARG A 16 10.51 7.55 16.79
C ARG A 16 9.35 6.57 16.57
N ILE A 17 9.64 5.41 15.99
CA ILE A 17 8.67 4.41 15.60
C ILE A 17 8.38 3.48 16.79
N ASN A 18 7.32 3.77 17.54
CA ASN A 18 6.78 2.85 18.54
C ASN A 18 5.76 1.90 17.88
N LEU A 19 6.28 0.91 17.18
CA LEU A 19 5.50 -0.05 16.38
C LEU A 19 5.72 -1.49 16.91
N PRO A 20 4.74 -2.09 17.62
CA PRO A 20 4.86 -3.40 18.26
C PRO A 20 5.33 -4.54 17.36
N PHE A 21 4.79 -4.68 16.13
CA PHE A 21 5.20 -5.74 15.21
C PHE A 21 6.63 -5.51 14.71
N PHE A 22 6.99 -4.26 14.44
CA PHE A 22 8.36 -3.90 14.07
C PHE A 22 9.41 -4.37 15.08
N ARG A 23 9.08 -4.38 16.38
CA ARG A 23 9.98 -4.88 17.44
C ARG A 23 10.22 -6.40 17.33
N ASN A 24 9.25 -7.15 16.83
CA ASN A 24 9.30 -8.60 16.72
C ASN A 24 9.92 -9.11 15.41
N LEU A 25 10.14 -8.22 14.44
CA LEU A 25 10.88 -8.54 13.21
C LEU A 25 12.36 -8.80 13.50
N SER A 26 13.00 -9.63 12.67
CA SER A 26 14.46 -9.72 12.66
C SER A 26 15.08 -8.37 12.29
N LYS A 27 16.35 -8.17 12.67
CA LYS A 27 17.09 -6.94 12.34
C LYS A 27 17.12 -6.69 10.83
N SER A 28 17.37 -7.72 10.04
CA SER A 28 17.42 -7.63 8.57
C SER A 28 16.07 -7.25 7.95
N GLU A 29 14.95 -7.79 8.47
CA GLU A 29 13.60 -7.43 7.99
C GLU A 29 13.26 -5.98 8.31
N ARG A 30 13.59 -5.50 9.51
CA ARG A 30 13.41 -4.08 9.87
C ARG A 30 14.20 -3.17 8.96
N GLU A 31 15.49 -3.45 8.78
CA GLU A 31 16.38 -2.64 7.95
C GLU A 31 15.90 -2.60 6.50
N TYR A 32 15.41 -3.72 5.98
CA TYR A 32 14.84 -3.81 4.64
C TYR A 32 13.58 -2.97 4.48
N LEU A 33 12.59 -3.11 5.39
CA LEU A 33 11.35 -2.33 5.35
C LEU A 33 11.62 -0.83 5.50
N ILE A 34 12.52 -0.43 6.40
CA ILE A 34 12.90 0.97 6.53
C ILE A 34 13.56 1.46 5.25
N LYS A 35 14.49 0.70 4.67
CA LYS A 35 15.16 1.10 3.44
C LYS A 35 14.15 1.36 2.31
N ILE A 36 13.12 0.54 2.18
CA ILE A 36 12.09 0.72 1.15
C ILE A 36 11.20 1.93 1.45
N PHE A 37 10.73 2.07 2.68
CA PHE A 37 9.77 3.12 3.00
C PHE A 37 10.41 4.49 3.30
N ALA A 38 11.69 4.53 3.61
CA ALA A 38 12.46 5.76 3.85
C ALA A 38 13.08 6.35 2.58
N ASP A 39 12.86 5.77 1.40
CA ASP A 39 13.29 6.40 0.15
C ASP A 39 12.42 7.63 -0.15
N GLU A 40 12.85 8.79 0.38
CA GLU A 40 12.15 10.07 0.21
C GLU A 40 12.08 10.54 -1.25
N LYS A 41 12.88 9.97 -2.16
CA LYS A 41 12.79 10.26 -3.60
C LYS A 41 11.52 9.66 -4.22
N SER A 42 10.83 8.77 -3.51
CA SER A 42 9.73 8.00 -4.05
C SER A 42 8.34 8.64 -3.81
N SER A 43 8.11 9.28 -2.66
CA SER A 43 6.85 9.98 -2.35
C SER A 43 7.01 11.05 -1.27
N LYS A 44 6.09 12.01 -1.22
CA LYS A 44 5.96 12.98 -0.10
C LYS A 44 5.38 12.39 1.19
N ILE A 45 5.04 11.10 1.22
CA ILE A 45 4.46 10.43 2.38
C ILE A 45 5.57 10.13 3.38
N LYS A 46 5.35 10.53 4.64
CA LYS A 46 6.31 10.29 5.74
C LYS A 46 6.57 8.79 5.93
N PRO A 47 7.84 8.34 6.07
CA PRO A 47 8.16 6.93 6.27
C PRO A 47 7.44 6.30 7.46
N GLU A 48 7.25 7.05 8.56
CA GLU A 48 6.52 6.61 9.75
C GLU A 48 5.09 6.21 9.43
N LEU A 49 4.40 6.96 8.57
CA LEU A 49 3.04 6.66 8.17
C LEU A 49 2.98 5.43 7.25
N LYS A 50 3.94 5.28 6.33
CA LYS A 50 4.04 4.07 5.49
C LYS A 50 4.21 2.82 6.35
N LEU A 51 5.17 2.86 7.26
CA LEU A 51 5.47 1.78 8.20
C LEU A 51 4.30 1.46 9.13
N ARG A 52 3.60 2.50 9.60
CA ARG A 52 2.39 2.34 10.40
C ARG A 52 1.26 1.65 9.65
N MET A 53 1.00 2.04 8.40
CA MET A 53 -0.03 1.38 7.57
C MET A 53 0.31 -0.07 7.33
N TYR A 54 1.57 -0.35 6.97
CA TYR A 54 2.08 -1.70 6.82
C TYR A 54 1.82 -2.54 8.08
N GLU A 55 2.15 -2.02 9.26
CA GLU A 55 1.94 -2.74 10.51
C GLU A 55 0.46 -2.98 10.82
N ILE A 56 -0.41 -1.98 10.64
CA ILE A 56 -1.85 -2.15 10.85
C ILE A 56 -2.37 -3.27 9.97
N LEU A 57 -1.97 -3.32 8.70
CA LEU A 57 -2.42 -4.35 7.75
C LEU A 57 -1.89 -5.74 8.13
N ILE A 58 -0.64 -5.85 8.57
CA ILE A 58 -0.10 -7.12 9.09
C ILE A 58 -0.87 -7.59 10.32
N GLN A 59 -1.19 -6.69 11.26
CA GLN A 59 -1.99 -7.04 12.44
C GLN A 59 -3.43 -7.40 12.08
N LEU A 60 -4.01 -6.73 11.08
CA LEU A 60 -5.32 -7.05 10.54
C LEU A 60 -5.33 -8.48 9.98
N MET A 61 -4.38 -8.83 9.10
CA MET A 61 -4.25 -10.18 8.55
C MET A 61 -4.10 -11.26 9.64
N LYS A 62 -3.34 -10.98 10.70
CA LYS A 62 -3.17 -11.91 11.83
C LYS A 62 -4.42 -12.09 12.69
N ARG A 63 -5.27 -11.06 12.75
CA ARG A 63 -6.47 -11.05 13.58
C ARG A 63 -7.61 -11.84 12.94
N HIS A 64 -7.71 -11.80 11.62
CA HIS A 64 -8.75 -12.51 10.88
C HIS A 64 -8.29 -13.93 10.54
N ARG A 65 -9.14 -14.91 10.85
CA ARG A 65 -8.87 -16.33 10.54
C ARG A 65 -9.22 -16.68 9.10
N GLU A 66 -10.22 -16.02 8.56
CA GLU A 66 -10.67 -16.19 7.19
C GLU A 66 -9.87 -15.30 6.26
N SER A 67 -9.64 -15.81 5.05
CA SER A 67 -9.00 -15.03 4.01
C SER A 67 -9.90 -13.90 3.53
N PHE A 68 -9.33 -12.72 3.34
CA PHE A 68 -9.99 -11.56 2.75
C PHE A 68 -9.05 -10.84 1.79
N GLY A 69 -9.63 -10.19 0.78
CA GLY A 69 -8.92 -9.29 -0.11
C GLY A 69 -9.00 -7.85 0.39
N PHE A 70 -7.91 -7.09 0.31
CA PHE A 70 -7.89 -5.69 0.76
C PHE A 70 -7.10 -4.80 -0.17
N LEU A 71 -7.56 -3.57 -0.37
CA LEU A 71 -6.87 -2.56 -1.18
C LEU A 71 -6.87 -1.23 -0.44
N LEU A 72 -5.68 -0.69 -0.14
CA LEU A 72 -5.53 0.62 0.49
C LEU A 72 -4.63 1.52 -0.35
N VAL A 73 -5.14 2.71 -0.68
CA VAL A 73 -4.37 3.77 -1.37
C VAL A 73 -3.99 4.83 -0.36
N LEU A 74 -2.69 4.89 -0.02
CA LEU A 74 -2.11 5.90 0.85
C LEU A 74 -1.55 7.05 0.02
N GLY A 75 -1.83 8.29 0.43
CA GLY A 75 -1.46 9.49 -0.33
C GLY A 75 -2.57 10.02 -1.24
N TRP A 76 -3.82 9.58 -1.05
CA TRP A 76 -4.96 10.06 -1.83
C TRP A 76 -5.07 11.59 -1.81
N ASN A 77 -5.33 12.16 -2.99
CA ASN A 77 -5.54 13.60 -3.18
C ASN A 77 -6.96 13.83 -3.71
N SER A 78 -7.73 14.68 -3.03
CA SER A 78 -9.13 14.95 -3.36
C SER A 78 -9.37 15.46 -4.77
N LYS A 79 -8.34 16.03 -5.43
CA LYS A 79 -8.42 16.42 -6.84
C LYS A 79 -8.66 15.23 -7.79
N TRP A 80 -8.36 14.01 -7.36
CA TRP A 80 -8.55 12.78 -8.14
C TRP A 80 -9.98 12.25 -8.08
N ASN A 81 -10.81 12.75 -7.18
CA ASN A 81 -12.15 12.20 -6.94
C ASN A 81 -12.99 12.12 -8.21
N LYS A 82 -12.98 13.19 -9.03
CA LYS A 82 -13.82 13.26 -10.24
C LYS A 82 -13.45 12.23 -11.32
N GLU A 83 -12.18 11.82 -11.39
CA GLU A 83 -11.67 11.00 -12.49
C GLU A 83 -11.41 9.54 -12.08
N PHE A 84 -11.13 9.29 -10.80
CA PHE A 84 -10.60 8.01 -10.34
C PHE A 84 -11.40 7.38 -9.19
N MET A 85 -12.50 7.99 -8.75
CA MET A 85 -13.27 7.51 -7.61
C MET A 85 -14.76 7.46 -7.94
N SER A 86 -15.33 6.28 -7.71
CA SER A 86 -16.77 6.07 -7.61
C SER A 86 -17.11 5.34 -6.32
N LEU A 87 -18.26 5.68 -5.74
CA LEU A 87 -18.82 5.02 -4.56
C LEU A 87 -20.13 4.33 -5.00
N PRO A 88 -20.05 3.09 -5.51
CA PRO A 88 -21.24 2.38 -5.99
C PRO A 88 -22.22 2.07 -4.86
N ASP A 89 -21.69 1.78 -3.66
CA ASP A 89 -22.46 1.58 -2.44
C ASP A 89 -21.99 2.57 -1.37
N VAL A 90 -22.77 3.62 -1.14
CA VAL A 90 -22.46 4.67 -0.16
C VAL A 90 -22.43 4.12 1.26
N SER A 91 -23.16 3.02 1.55
CA SER A 91 -23.18 2.42 2.89
C SER A 91 -21.83 1.82 3.30
N GLN A 92 -20.96 1.50 2.33
CA GLN A 92 -19.60 1.01 2.57
C GLN A 92 -18.61 2.14 2.87
N ASN A 93 -19.03 3.41 2.87
CA ASN A 93 -18.17 4.54 3.19
C ASN A 93 -18.25 4.94 4.68
N ILE A 94 -17.50 4.25 5.54
CA ILE A 94 -17.52 4.48 7.01
C ILE A 94 -16.63 5.65 7.49
N PHE A 95 -16.08 6.42 6.54
CA PHE A 95 -15.14 7.53 6.80
C PHE A 95 -15.70 8.90 6.42
N GLU A 96 -16.87 8.97 5.79
CA GLU A 96 -17.50 10.25 5.40
C GLU A 96 -17.80 11.13 6.62
N GLU A 97 -18.38 10.52 7.66
CA GLU A 97 -18.84 11.23 8.86
C GLU A 97 -17.85 11.13 10.03
N THR A 98 -16.87 10.23 9.95
CA THR A 98 -15.90 10.00 11.04
C THR A 98 -14.51 10.49 10.66
N LEU A 99 -14.03 11.54 11.32
CA LEU A 99 -12.64 11.95 11.21
C LEU A 99 -11.73 10.92 11.89
N PHE A 100 -11.13 10.02 11.11
CA PHE A 100 -10.11 9.09 11.60
C PHE A 100 -8.73 9.44 11.05
N ARG A 101 -7.76 9.60 11.95
CA ARG A 101 -6.37 9.90 11.62
C ARG A 101 -5.46 8.85 12.22
N PHE A 102 -4.89 8.02 11.36
CA PHE A 102 -4.13 6.86 11.79
C PHE A 102 -2.93 7.21 12.67
N MET A 103 -2.30 8.37 12.47
CA MET A 103 -1.16 8.81 13.29
C MET A 103 -1.55 9.28 14.70
N GLU A 104 -2.82 9.66 14.91
CA GLU A 104 -3.31 10.24 16.17
C GLU A 104 -4.01 9.20 17.04
N HIS A 105 -4.46 8.09 16.45
CA HIS A 105 -5.09 6.99 17.16
C HIS A 105 -4.07 5.93 17.54
N SER A 106 -4.43 5.00 18.41
CA SER A 106 -3.63 3.82 18.74
C SER A 106 -3.54 2.83 17.56
N MET A 107 -2.64 1.87 17.68
CA MET A 107 -2.51 0.77 16.71
C MET A 107 -3.79 -0.07 16.66
N GLU A 108 -4.33 -0.41 17.82
CA GLU A 108 -5.54 -1.23 17.96
C GLU A 108 -6.76 -0.53 17.36
N GLU A 109 -6.94 0.77 17.60
CA GLU A 109 -8.01 1.55 16.97
C GLU A 109 -7.87 1.56 15.44
N GLY A 110 -6.64 1.66 14.92
CA GLY A 110 -6.38 1.57 13.48
C GLY A 110 -6.78 0.22 12.89
N VAL A 111 -6.43 -0.87 13.57
CA VAL A 111 -6.83 -2.24 13.16
C VAL A 111 -8.34 -2.41 13.26
N ASN A 112 -8.97 -1.99 14.36
CA ASN A 112 -10.43 -2.05 14.55
C ASN A 112 -11.19 -1.23 13.51
N LYS A 113 -10.65 -0.09 13.10
CA LYS A 113 -11.30 0.76 12.10
C LYS A 113 -11.23 0.12 10.71
N LEU A 114 -10.09 -0.47 10.33
CA LEU A 114 -9.95 -1.18 9.04
C LEU A 114 -10.63 -2.55 9.03
N SER A 115 -10.76 -3.24 10.17
CA SER A 115 -11.47 -4.52 10.23
C SER A 115 -12.94 -4.41 9.83
N ARG A 116 -13.54 -3.24 10.00
CA ARG A 116 -14.91 -2.96 9.57
C ARG A 116 -15.08 -2.83 8.05
N THR A 117 -13.99 -2.88 7.28
CA THR A 117 -14.01 -2.69 5.83
C THR A 117 -13.46 -3.89 5.07
N ILE A 118 -13.22 -5.03 5.74
CA ILE A 118 -12.64 -6.23 5.09
C ILE A 118 -13.63 -6.91 4.15
N ASP A 119 -14.92 -6.82 4.44
CA ASP A 119 -16.01 -7.39 3.62
C ASP A 119 -16.50 -6.41 2.56
N PHE A 120 -15.85 -5.25 2.44
CA PHE A 120 -16.22 -4.24 1.46
C PHE A 120 -15.54 -4.50 0.12
N ASP A 121 -16.33 -4.41 -0.94
CA ASP A 121 -15.82 -4.47 -2.30
C ASP A 121 -15.30 -3.09 -2.71
N GLY A 122 -14.00 -2.87 -2.54
CA GLY A 122 -13.36 -1.66 -3.01
C GLY A 122 -12.06 -1.32 -2.29
N ALA A 123 -11.66 -0.06 -2.44
CA ALA A 123 -10.47 0.50 -1.83
C ALA A 123 -10.80 1.34 -0.60
N VAL A 124 -9.87 1.35 0.35
CA VAL A 124 -9.77 2.37 1.41
C VAL A 124 -8.82 3.46 0.95
N LEU A 125 -9.27 4.71 1.01
CA LEU A 125 -8.49 5.89 0.62
C LEU A 125 -7.97 6.61 1.87
N VAL A 126 -6.66 6.84 1.93
CA VAL A 126 -6.01 7.56 3.03
C VAL A 126 -5.13 8.65 2.42
N ASN A 127 -5.21 9.89 2.91
CA ASN A 127 -4.38 10.96 2.38
C ASN A 127 -2.92 10.90 2.91
N SER A 128 -2.05 11.78 2.41
CA SER A 128 -0.63 11.79 2.79
C SER A 128 -0.34 12.13 4.24
N ASN A 129 -1.34 12.64 4.98
CA ASN A 129 -1.24 12.99 6.40
C ASN A 129 -1.82 11.87 7.29
N GLY A 130 -2.26 10.75 6.71
CA GLY A 130 -2.81 9.62 7.46
C GLY A 130 -4.27 9.79 7.86
N ARG A 131 -5.00 10.74 7.28
CA ARG A 131 -6.45 10.85 7.46
C ARG A 131 -7.14 9.89 6.48
N ALA A 132 -8.00 9.02 7.01
CA ALA A 132 -8.89 8.21 6.19
C ALA A 132 -9.94 9.09 5.51
N PHE A 133 -10.14 8.88 4.22
CA PHE A 133 -10.98 9.71 3.36
C PHE A 133 -12.27 8.99 2.96
N ALA A 134 -12.16 7.75 2.50
CA ALA A 134 -13.31 6.94 2.07
C ALA A 134 -12.99 5.45 2.15
N SER A 135 -14.03 4.62 2.16
CA SER A 135 -13.98 3.15 1.99
C SER A 135 -15.05 2.68 1.02
N GLY A 136 -14.95 1.45 0.53
CA GLY A 136 -15.88 0.93 -0.49
C GLY A 136 -15.72 1.60 -1.85
N VAL A 137 -14.53 2.16 -2.14
CA VAL A 137 -14.30 2.93 -3.36
C VAL A 137 -13.97 2.03 -4.53
N TYR A 138 -14.70 2.19 -5.63
CA TYR A 138 -14.30 1.69 -6.93
C TYR A 138 -13.27 2.64 -7.57
N LEU A 139 -12.06 2.15 -7.82
CA LEU A 139 -11.00 2.92 -8.48
C LEU A 139 -11.21 2.91 -10.00
N GLU A 140 -11.72 4.01 -10.52
CA GLU A 140 -11.98 4.16 -11.95
C GLU A 140 -10.70 4.42 -12.76
N ASN A 141 -10.74 4.13 -14.06
CA ASN A 141 -9.69 4.53 -15.00
C ASN A 141 -8.27 3.99 -14.71
N MET A 142 -8.14 2.93 -13.90
CA MET A 142 -6.83 2.32 -13.61
C MET A 142 -6.18 1.69 -14.85
N LYS A 143 -6.97 1.18 -15.80
CA LYS A 143 -6.55 0.69 -17.14
C LYS A 143 -5.14 0.05 -17.15
N PRO A 144 -4.92 -1.09 -16.45
CA PRO A 144 -3.57 -1.63 -16.24
C PRO A 144 -2.79 -1.92 -17.54
N LYS A 145 -3.47 -2.32 -18.61
CA LYS A 145 -2.87 -2.50 -19.93
C LYS A 145 -2.21 -1.21 -20.47
N GLN A 146 -2.85 -0.06 -20.30
CA GLN A 146 -2.31 1.23 -20.75
C GLN A 146 -1.06 1.64 -19.95
N VAL A 147 -0.94 1.21 -18.69
CA VAL A 147 0.27 1.42 -17.89
C VAL A 147 1.44 0.65 -18.51
N ILE A 148 1.25 -0.63 -18.83
CA ILE A 148 2.26 -1.48 -19.46
C ILE A 148 2.72 -0.92 -20.81
N GLU A 149 1.77 -0.45 -21.64
CA GLU A 149 2.06 0.21 -22.91
C GLU A 149 2.91 1.47 -22.72
N LYS A 150 2.62 2.27 -21.69
CA LYS A 150 3.40 3.48 -21.36
C LYS A 150 4.79 3.20 -20.78
N THR A 151 5.00 2.04 -20.17
CA THR A 151 6.32 1.63 -19.66
C THR A 151 7.21 1.01 -20.75
N GLY A 152 6.71 0.82 -21.97
CA GLY A 152 7.51 0.31 -23.10
C GLY A 152 7.72 -1.20 -23.09
N ILE A 153 7.00 -1.95 -22.25
CA ILE A 153 7.11 -3.40 -22.17
C ILE A 153 6.30 -4.00 -23.31
N SER A 154 6.98 -4.60 -24.28
CA SER A 154 6.36 -5.09 -25.52
C SER A 154 6.17 -6.60 -25.57
N ARG A 155 6.82 -7.37 -24.69
CA ARG A 155 6.77 -8.83 -24.66
C ARG A 155 6.40 -9.33 -23.26
N TYR A 156 5.21 -9.89 -23.15
CA TYR A 156 4.70 -10.56 -21.96
C TYR A 156 3.56 -11.50 -22.37
N GLU A 157 3.36 -12.56 -21.61
CA GLU A 157 2.26 -13.51 -21.78
C GLU A 157 0.95 -12.95 -21.23
N ASP A 158 1.01 -12.33 -20.05
CA ASP A 158 -0.12 -11.66 -19.42
C ASP A 158 0.30 -10.44 -18.58
N LEU A 159 -0.69 -9.69 -18.08
CA LEU A 159 -0.44 -8.48 -17.28
C LEU A 159 0.26 -8.78 -15.95
N SER A 160 0.06 -9.97 -15.36
CA SER A 160 0.77 -10.35 -14.12
C SER A 160 2.27 -10.40 -14.39
N GLN A 161 2.68 -11.07 -15.45
CA GLN A 161 4.08 -11.14 -15.87
C GLN A 161 4.61 -9.76 -16.26
N ALA A 162 3.83 -8.96 -17.00
CA ALA A 162 4.21 -7.63 -17.44
C ALA A 162 4.54 -6.70 -16.26
N PHE A 163 3.80 -6.82 -15.15
CA PHE A 163 4.04 -6.05 -13.92
C PHE A 163 5.10 -6.68 -12.99
N GLY A 164 5.70 -7.81 -13.37
CA GLY A 164 6.75 -8.47 -12.60
C GLY A 164 6.26 -9.36 -11.46
N PHE A 165 4.98 -9.74 -11.44
CA PHE A 165 4.48 -10.72 -10.48
C PHE A 165 5.05 -12.12 -10.79
N SER A 166 5.40 -12.84 -9.72
CA SER A 166 5.98 -14.19 -9.82
C SER A 166 4.93 -15.28 -10.02
N HIS A 167 3.68 -14.95 -9.75
CA HIS A 167 2.50 -15.81 -9.92
C HIS A 167 1.39 -14.99 -10.59
N LYS A 168 0.41 -15.69 -11.17
CA LYS A 168 -0.75 -15.03 -11.77
C LYS A 168 -1.55 -14.31 -10.67
N VAL A 169 -1.90 -13.06 -10.92
CA VAL A 169 -2.71 -12.24 -10.01
C VAL A 169 -3.96 -11.73 -10.71
N HIS A 170 -4.96 -11.34 -9.93
CA HIS A 170 -6.24 -10.88 -10.44
C HIS A 170 -6.43 -9.37 -10.33
N THR A 171 -7.66 -8.92 -10.59
CA THR A 171 -8.06 -7.52 -10.77
C THR A 171 -7.60 -6.60 -9.65
N ARG A 172 -7.69 -7.02 -8.37
CA ARG A 172 -7.28 -6.19 -7.22
C ARG A 172 -5.80 -5.79 -7.28
N HIS A 173 -4.92 -6.74 -7.58
CA HIS A 173 -3.48 -6.50 -7.71
C HIS A 173 -3.16 -5.63 -8.92
N LEU A 174 -3.76 -5.95 -10.08
CA LEU A 174 -3.56 -5.20 -11.33
C LEU A 174 -4.06 -3.74 -11.20
N SER A 175 -5.22 -3.54 -10.58
CA SER A 175 -5.74 -2.21 -10.28
C SER A 175 -4.87 -1.50 -9.26
N GLY A 176 -4.38 -2.18 -8.22
CA GLY A 176 -3.53 -1.58 -7.20
C GLY A 176 -2.18 -1.10 -7.75
N ILE A 177 -1.50 -1.93 -8.56
CA ILE A 177 -0.21 -1.51 -9.14
C ILE A 177 -0.40 -0.40 -10.17
N ALA A 178 -1.45 -0.46 -10.99
CA ALA A 178 -1.79 0.60 -11.92
C ALA A 178 -2.18 1.91 -11.21
N ALA A 179 -2.90 1.83 -10.09
CA ALA A 179 -3.20 2.98 -9.23
C ALA A 179 -1.93 3.67 -8.76
N SER A 180 -0.94 2.89 -8.33
CA SER A 180 0.36 3.43 -7.89
C SER A 180 1.14 4.14 -9.02
N TYR A 181 0.83 3.85 -10.28
CA TYR A 181 1.40 4.51 -11.46
C TYR A 181 0.66 5.82 -11.77
N TRP A 182 -0.66 5.78 -11.91
CA TRP A 182 -1.47 6.95 -12.28
C TRP A 182 -1.52 7.99 -11.17
N LEU A 183 -1.69 7.54 -9.93
CA LEU A 183 -1.87 8.39 -8.75
C LEU A 183 -0.49 8.74 -8.17
N LYS A 184 0.14 9.77 -8.72
CA LYS A 184 1.49 10.19 -8.32
C LYS A 184 1.60 10.48 -6.83
N ASN A 185 2.70 10.06 -6.20
CA ASN A 185 2.97 10.20 -4.76
C ASN A 185 2.03 9.36 -3.87
N THR A 186 1.58 8.20 -4.36
CA THR A 186 0.85 7.22 -3.56
C THR A 186 1.68 5.99 -3.26
N LEU A 187 1.32 5.33 -2.15
CA LEU A 187 1.68 3.95 -1.87
C LEU A 187 0.40 3.13 -1.87
N VAL A 188 0.40 1.99 -2.54
CA VAL A 188 -0.77 1.11 -2.59
C VAL A 188 -0.45 -0.20 -1.92
N TYR A 189 -1.27 -0.58 -0.94
CA TYR A 189 -1.16 -1.85 -0.23
C TYR A 189 -2.26 -2.79 -0.71
N VAL A 190 -1.89 -4.02 -1.03
CA VAL A 190 -2.84 -5.05 -1.44
C VAL A 190 -2.65 -6.28 -0.59
N ILE A 191 -3.72 -6.72 0.05
CA ILE A 191 -3.82 -8.05 0.66
C ILE A 191 -4.55 -8.94 -0.34
N SER A 192 -3.91 -10.05 -0.65
CA SER A 192 -4.40 -11.10 -1.52
C SER A 192 -5.37 -12.00 -0.76
N GLU A 193 -6.53 -12.26 -1.34
CA GLU A 193 -7.52 -13.15 -0.75
C GLU A 193 -7.05 -14.61 -0.85
N GLU A 194 -6.37 -14.93 -1.94
CA GLU A 194 -6.00 -16.27 -2.36
C GLU A 194 -4.88 -16.88 -1.49
N ASP A 195 -3.92 -16.06 -1.06
CA ASP A 195 -2.71 -16.53 -0.36
C ASP A 195 -2.42 -15.76 0.94
N GLN A 196 -3.27 -14.79 1.32
CA GLN A 196 -3.09 -13.94 2.50
C GLN A 196 -1.69 -13.30 2.55
N THR A 197 -1.22 -12.81 1.40
CA THR A 197 0.03 -12.06 1.32
C THR A 197 -0.21 -10.56 1.16
N LEU A 198 0.67 -9.77 1.77
CA LEU A 198 0.71 -8.31 1.61
C LEU A 198 1.75 -7.93 0.56
N ARG A 199 1.32 -7.25 -0.50
CA ARG A 199 2.19 -6.60 -1.48
C ARG A 199 2.03 -5.09 -1.41
N VAL A 200 3.11 -4.35 -1.67
CA VAL A 200 3.09 -2.89 -1.68
C VAL A 200 3.65 -2.36 -2.99
N PHE A 201 2.94 -1.41 -3.57
CA PHE A 201 3.23 -0.83 -4.88
C PHE A 201 3.48 0.68 -4.79
N GLU A 202 4.41 1.14 -5.61
CA GLU A 202 4.73 2.56 -5.78
C GLU A 202 5.23 2.81 -7.20
N LYS A 203 4.71 3.86 -7.87
CA LYS A 203 5.10 4.23 -9.24
C LYS A 203 4.98 3.10 -10.27
N GLY A 204 3.98 2.24 -10.12
CA GLY A 204 3.76 1.09 -11.00
C GLY A 204 4.72 -0.07 -10.78
N ARG A 205 5.41 -0.12 -9.63
CA ARG A 205 6.41 -1.15 -9.30
C ARG A 205 6.08 -1.82 -7.97
N ILE A 206 6.50 -3.08 -7.84
CA ILE A 206 6.43 -3.84 -6.60
C ILE A 206 7.62 -3.45 -5.72
N ILE A 207 7.38 -2.69 -4.66
CA ILE A 207 8.43 -2.24 -3.73
C ILE A 207 8.58 -3.18 -2.54
N TYR A 208 7.53 -3.93 -2.21
CA TYR A 208 7.54 -4.97 -1.19
C TYR A 208 6.65 -6.14 -1.61
N SER A 209 7.16 -7.35 -1.40
CA SER A 209 6.44 -8.61 -1.57
C SER A 209 7.12 -9.71 -0.76
N PRO A 210 6.38 -10.70 -0.21
CA PRO A 210 7.00 -11.90 0.35
C PRO A 210 7.74 -12.72 -0.72
N TYR A 211 7.38 -12.57 -1.99
CA TYR A 211 8.06 -13.22 -3.11
C TYR A 211 9.24 -12.38 -3.58
N LYS A 212 10.44 -12.68 -3.05
CA LYS A 212 11.68 -11.89 -3.31
C LYS A 212 11.99 -11.62 -4.79
N LYS A 213 11.57 -12.51 -5.70
CA LYS A 213 11.76 -12.35 -7.15
C LYS A 213 11.00 -11.15 -7.74
N GLU A 214 9.91 -10.72 -7.10
CA GLU A 214 9.04 -9.62 -7.58
C GLU A 214 9.64 -8.23 -7.36
N ILE A 215 10.51 -8.07 -6.37
CA ILE A 215 11.07 -6.77 -5.94
C ILE A 215 12.21 -6.31 -6.88
N ALA A 216 12.71 -7.19 -7.74
CA ALA A 216 13.86 -6.92 -8.62
C ALA A 216 13.48 -6.22 -9.94
N TRP A 217 12.20 -5.89 -10.15
CA TRP A 217 11.69 -5.38 -11.42
C TRP A 217 12.01 -3.87 -11.57
N ASN A 218 13.25 -3.58 -11.99
CA ASN A 218 13.87 -2.35 -12.51
C ASN A 218 15.29 -2.12 -11.92
N LYS A 219 16.15 -3.12 -12.05
CA LYS A 219 17.60 -2.90 -12.16
C LYS A 219 17.96 -2.79 -13.64
N GLU A 220 17.61 -1.68 -14.25
CA GLU A 220 18.28 -1.14 -15.44
C GLU A 220 18.61 0.32 -15.16
#